data_AF-R5JD80-F1
#
_entry.id   AF-R5JD80-F1
#
_cell.length_a   1.000
_cell.length_b   1.000
_cell.length_c   1.000
_cell.angle_alpha   90.00
_cell.angle_beta   90.00
_cell.angle_gamma   90.00
#
_symmetry.space_group_name_H-M   'P 1'
#
loop_
_entity.id
_entity.type
_entity.pdbx_description
1 polymer ?
#
loop_
_entity_poly.entity_id
_entity_poly.type
_entity_poly.pdbx_seq_one_letter_code
_entity_poly.pdbx_strand_id
1 'polypeptide(L)'
;MNTGDLSTKHVADTIYICIKIRNEMKKLLLIPMMLLTVLSMAACEGSDDEPFTPGQSETPGQPETPDVSSLAVNITVGDRTVTATMEDNAAARDFLSRLPLEVTLNDYNNVTEKIFYPSPALTTGGVTRGCTPVPGDITIYVPWGNVAIFCKSWSHSNDLIKIGRIDGSGIEALSVAGDVPVKFERR
;
A
#
# COMPACT_ATOMS: atom_id res chain seq x y z
N MET A 1 -22.49 -27.66 33.87
CA MET A 1 -23.00 -27.03 32.63
C MET A 1 -21.92 -26.10 32.11
N ASN A 2 -21.38 -26.39 30.94
CA ASN A 2 -20.09 -25.88 30.46
C ASN A 2 -20.23 -24.45 29.91
N THR A 3 -19.79 -23.44 30.66
CA THR A 3 -19.75 -22.03 30.26
C THR A 3 -18.66 -21.72 29.22
N GLY A 4 -17.70 -22.62 29.01
CA GLY A 4 -16.62 -22.46 28.03
C GLY A 4 -17.03 -22.71 26.56
N ASP A 5 -18.16 -23.37 26.32
CA ASP A 5 -18.62 -23.74 24.98
C ASP A 5 -19.44 -22.61 24.31
N LEU A 6 -20.12 -21.75 25.09
CA LEU A 6 -20.86 -20.60 24.55
C LEU A 6 -19.94 -19.44 24.15
N SER A 7 -18.85 -19.21 24.89
CA SER A 7 -17.92 -18.09 24.65
C SER A 7 -17.06 -18.32 23.40
N THR A 8 -16.58 -19.54 23.19
CA THR A 8 -15.82 -19.91 21.98
C THR A 8 -16.68 -19.89 20.73
N LYS A 9 -17.97 -20.29 20.82
CA LYS A 9 -18.94 -20.15 19.74
C LYS A 9 -19.22 -18.68 19.39
N HIS A 10 -19.39 -17.80 20.38
CA HIS A 10 -19.60 -16.37 20.15
C HIS A 10 -18.42 -15.68 19.46
N VAL A 11 -17.19 -16.05 19.83
CA VAL A 11 -15.97 -15.51 19.21
C VAL A 11 -15.79 -16.06 17.79
N ALA A 12 -16.07 -17.35 17.57
CA ALA A 12 -16.05 -17.95 16.24
C ALA A 12 -17.13 -17.35 15.32
N ASP A 13 -18.34 -17.12 15.84
CA ASP A 13 -19.44 -16.48 15.11
C ASP A 13 -19.10 -15.03 14.74
N THR A 14 -18.46 -14.27 15.64
CA THR A 14 -18.03 -12.89 15.37
C THR A 14 -16.92 -12.84 14.32
N ILE A 15 -15.92 -13.72 14.41
CA ILE A 15 -14.83 -13.80 13.42
C ILE A 15 -15.36 -14.28 12.06
N TYR A 16 -16.28 -15.25 12.04
CA TYR A 16 -16.95 -15.72 10.83
C TYR A 16 -17.78 -14.61 10.18
N ILE A 17 -18.51 -13.80 10.96
CA ILE A 17 -19.26 -12.64 10.45
C ILE A 17 -18.30 -11.58 9.84
N CYS A 18 -17.19 -11.25 10.50
CA CYS A 18 -16.21 -10.29 9.97
C CYS A 18 -15.51 -10.80 8.70
N ILE A 19 -15.25 -12.11 8.59
CA ILE A 19 -14.72 -12.73 7.36
C ILE A 19 -15.79 -12.75 6.26
N LYS A 20 -17.07 -13.03 6.59
CA LYS A 20 -18.19 -13.08 5.63
C LYS A 20 -18.55 -11.71 5.08
N ILE A 21 -18.55 -10.65 5.89
CA ILE A 21 -18.74 -9.26 5.45
C ILE A 21 -17.61 -8.84 4.51
N ARG A 22 -16.35 -9.12 4.87
CA ARG A 22 -15.18 -8.87 4.02
C ARG A 22 -15.24 -9.62 2.69
N ASN A 23 -15.86 -10.79 2.63
CA ASN A 23 -15.95 -11.61 1.42
C ASN A 23 -17.19 -11.33 0.55
N GLU A 24 -18.33 -10.94 1.14
CA GLU A 24 -19.52 -10.49 0.39
C GLU A 24 -19.30 -9.10 -0.24
N MET A 25 -18.56 -8.20 0.42
CA MET A 25 -18.12 -6.95 -0.20
C MET A 25 -17.24 -7.19 -1.44
N LYS A 26 -16.47 -8.29 -1.47
CA LYS A 26 -15.70 -8.71 -2.64
C LYS A 26 -16.56 -9.26 -3.77
N LYS A 27 -17.73 -9.85 -3.48
CA LYS A 27 -18.68 -10.34 -4.50
C LYS A 27 -19.53 -9.23 -5.10
N LEU A 28 -19.88 -8.21 -4.31
CA LEU A 28 -20.63 -7.05 -4.79
C LEU A 28 -19.82 -6.17 -5.76
N LEU A 29 -18.47 -6.25 -5.69
CA LEU A 29 -17.56 -5.55 -6.61
C LEU A 29 -17.13 -6.40 -7.83
N LEU A 30 -17.56 -7.66 -7.93
CA LEU A 30 -17.26 -8.58 -9.04
C LEU A 30 -18.51 -8.92 -9.87
N ILE A 31 -19.31 -7.91 -10.21
CA ILE A 31 -20.21 -7.99 -11.37
C ILE A 31 -19.58 -7.13 -12.46
N PRO A 32 -18.89 -7.70 -13.47
CA PRO A 32 -18.73 -6.96 -14.71
C PRO A 32 -20.14 -6.82 -15.29
N MET A 33 -20.70 -5.61 -15.22
CA MET A 33 -21.88 -5.24 -15.99
C MET A 33 -21.47 -5.34 -17.45
N MET A 34 -21.71 -6.51 -18.03
CA MET A 34 -21.57 -6.82 -19.45
C MET A 34 -22.56 -5.92 -20.19
N LEU A 35 -22.10 -4.71 -20.53
CA LEU A 35 -22.86 -3.76 -21.31
C LEU A 35 -22.79 -4.22 -22.76
N LEU A 36 -23.93 -4.73 -23.23
CA LEU A 36 -24.24 -4.98 -24.63
C LEU A 36 -23.96 -3.69 -25.43
N THR A 37 -22.95 -3.71 -26.30
CA THR A 37 -22.84 -2.73 -27.39
C THR A 37 -23.00 -3.48 -28.70
N VAL A 38 -24.17 -3.26 -29.30
CA VAL A 38 -24.53 -3.75 -30.63
C VAL A 38 -23.81 -2.92 -31.69
N LEU A 39 -23.35 -3.63 -32.74
CA LEU A 39 -22.63 -3.12 -33.91
C LEU A 39 -23.38 -1.98 -34.62
N SER A 40 -22.63 -1.00 -35.10
CA SER A 40 -22.97 -0.26 -36.32
C SER A 40 -21.71 -0.08 -37.14
N MET A 41 -21.64 -0.84 -38.23
CA MET A 41 -20.67 -0.63 -39.31
C MET A 41 -21.18 0.51 -40.19
N ALA A 42 -20.36 1.53 -40.38
CA ALA A 42 -20.48 2.43 -41.53
C ALA A 42 -19.06 2.65 -42.07
N ALA A 43 -18.89 2.24 -43.32
CA ALA A 43 -17.66 2.30 -44.11
C ALA A 43 -17.44 3.71 -44.68
N CYS A 44 -16.18 3.99 -45.04
CA CYS A 44 -15.64 4.79 -46.15
C CYS A 44 -14.14 4.98 -45.83
N GLU A 45 -13.23 4.20 -46.42
CA GLU A 45 -12.62 4.37 -47.74
C GLU A 45 -11.83 5.68 -47.87
N GLY A 46 -10.50 5.55 -48.03
CA GLY A 46 -9.56 6.66 -48.20
C GLY A 46 -8.12 6.16 -48.17
N SER A 47 -7.64 5.76 -49.34
CA SER A 47 -6.28 5.32 -49.66
C SER A 47 -5.23 6.44 -49.48
N ASP A 48 -3.99 6.06 -49.17
CA ASP A 48 -2.79 6.31 -50.00
C ASP A 48 -1.48 6.30 -49.17
N ASP A 49 -0.47 5.72 -49.81
CA ASP A 49 0.85 5.30 -49.34
C ASP A 49 1.84 6.43 -48.95
N GLU A 50 2.71 6.10 -47.95
CA GLU A 50 4.16 6.44 -47.81
C GLU A 50 4.59 7.93 -47.76
N PRO A 51 5.85 8.32 -47.37
CA PRO A 51 7.01 7.54 -46.91
C PRO A 51 7.73 8.09 -45.63
N PHE A 52 8.67 7.27 -45.16
CA PHE A 52 9.88 7.52 -44.35
C PHE A 52 10.44 8.96 -44.22
N THR A 53 10.95 9.31 -43.03
CA THR A 53 12.22 10.05 -42.86
C THR A 53 12.84 9.77 -41.48
N PRO A 54 14.18 9.55 -41.36
CA PRO A 54 14.83 9.11 -40.13
C PRO A 54 15.38 10.27 -39.28
N GLY A 55 15.33 10.10 -37.96
CA GLY A 55 15.98 10.94 -36.95
C GLY A 55 15.38 10.55 -35.60
N GLN A 56 16.10 10.26 -34.53
CA GLN A 56 17.39 10.75 -34.12
C GLN A 56 17.95 9.73 -33.10
N SER A 57 19.23 9.41 -33.22
CA SER A 57 19.95 8.58 -32.26
C SER A 57 20.07 9.36 -30.96
N GLU A 58 19.28 9.02 -29.95
CA GLU A 58 19.54 9.45 -28.58
C GLU A 58 20.35 8.37 -27.86
N THR A 59 21.59 8.75 -27.56
CA THR A 59 22.50 8.10 -26.63
C THR A 59 21.76 7.70 -25.35
N PRO A 60 21.78 6.43 -24.93
CA PRO A 60 21.24 6.06 -23.62
C PRO A 60 22.03 6.77 -22.52
N GLY A 61 21.38 7.78 -21.93
CA GLY A 61 21.80 8.40 -20.69
C GLY A 61 21.89 7.36 -19.59
N GLN A 62 23.00 7.45 -18.86
CA GLN A 62 23.32 6.77 -17.62
C GLN A 62 22.08 6.59 -16.70
N PRO A 63 21.86 5.42 -16.09
CA PRO A 63 20.86 5.30 -15.04
C PRO A 63 21.29 6.22 -13.89
N GLU A 64 20.54 7.30 -13.67
CA GLU A 64 20.70 8.11 -12.48
C GLU A 64 20.22 7.27 -11.30
N THR A 65 21.14 6.55 -10.66
CA THR A 65 20.92 5.96 -9.36
C THR A 65 20.49 7.09 -8.43
N PRO A 66 19.27 7.04 -7.84
CA PRO A 66 18.83 8.07 -6.90
C PRO A 66 19.85 8.18 -5.77
N ASP A 67 20.22 9.41 -5.40
CA ASP A 67 21.06 9.66 -4.24
C ASP A 67 20.43 8.98 -3.02
N VAL A 68 21.19 8.14 -2.30
CA VAL A 68 20.69 7.30 -1.20
C VAL A 68 20.05 8.15 -0.10
N SER A 69 20.43 9.43 0.02
CA SER A 69 19.78 10.39 0.92
C SER A 69 18.29 10.63 0.59
N SER A 70 17.88 10.48 -0.67
CA SER A 70 16.52 10.79 -1.13
C SER A 70 15.44 9.81 -0.66
N LEU A 71 15.83 8.63 -0.16
CA LEU A 71 14.92 7.58 0.30
C LEU A 71 14.81 7.49 1.83
N ALA A 72 15.54 8.32 2.58
CA ALA A 72 15.48 8.33 4.03
C ALA A 72 14.36 9.23 4.55
N VAL A 73 13.62 8.74 5.55
CA VAL A 73 12.49 9.43 6.19
C VAL A 73 12.69 9.46 7.70
N ASN A 74 12.47 10.62 8.30
CA ASN A 74 12.31 10.77 9.74
C ASN A 74 10.82 10.60 10.10
N ILE A 75 10.55 9.79 11.12
CA ILE A 75 9.22 9.60 11.70
C ILE A 75 9.27 10.08 13.15
N THR A 76 8.64 11.21 13.42
CA THR A 76 8.53 11.77 14.76
C THR A 76 7.27 11.24 15.43
N VAL A 77 7.43 10.70 16.64
CA VAL A 77 6.41 10.06 17.48
C VAL A 77 6.56 10.62 18.89
N GLY A 78 5.70 11.58 19.26
CA GLY A 78 5.91 12.38 20.47
C GLY A 78 7.30 13.04 20.45
N ASP A 79 8.11 12.80 21.49
CA ASP A 79 9.46 13.37 21.62
C ASP A 79 10.56 12.49 20.99
N ARG A 80 10.18 11.39 20.33
CA ARG A 80 11.12 10.44 19.70
C ARG A 80 11.10 10.61 18.20
N THR A 81 12.27 10.61 17.57
CA THR A 81 12.39 10.48 16.11
C THR A 81 13.04 9.15 15.79
N VAL A 82 12.41 8.38 14.90
CA VAL A 82 12.97 7.16 14.33
C VAL A 82 13.20 7.36 12.84
N THR A 83 14.05 6.52 12.24
CA THR A 83 14.39 6.59 10.82
C THR A 83 13.77 5.43 10.07
N ALA A 84 13.43 5.66 8.81
CA ALA A 84 13.00 4.64 7.88
C ALA A 84 13.70 4.82 6.53
N THR A 85 14.01 3.70 5.89
CA THR A 85 14.51 3.64 4.52
C THR A 85 13.37 3.21 3.60
N MET A 86 13.05 4.03 2.60
CA MET A 86 12.02 3.75 1.60
C MET A 86 12.57 2.88 0.47
N GLU A 87 11.70 2.07 -0.14
CA GLU A 87 12.02 1.27 -1.33
C GLU A 87 12.12 2.17 -2.57
N ASP A 88 12.95 1.79 -3.55
CA ASP A 88 13.03 2.52 -4.82
C ASP A 88 11.92 2.09 -5.79
N ASN A 89 10.68 2.42 -5.46
CA ASN A 89 9.52 2.11 -6.31
C ASN A 89 8.54 3.30 -6.41
N ALA A 90 7.64 3.23 -7.40
CA ALA A 90 6.73 4.34 -7.70
C ALA A 90 5.81 4.71 -6.52
N ALA A 91 5.38 3.73 -5.71
CA ALA A 91 4.53 3.97 -4.55
C ALA A 91 5.28 4.71 -3.43
N ALA A 92 6.51 4.30 -3.16
CA ALA A 92 7.39 4.96 -2.19
C ALA A 92 7.76 6.38 -2.62
N ARG A 93 8.05 6.59 -3.91
CA ARG A 93 8.33 7.93 -4.46
C ARG A 93 7.11 8.87 -4.39
N ASP A 94 5.91 8.35 -4.66
CA ASP A 94 4.66 9.10 -4.45
C ASP A 94 4.50 9.48 -2.97
N PHE A 95 4.69 8.54 -2.05
CA PHE A 95 4.64 8.82 -0.61
C PHE A 95 5.67 9.91 -0.20
N LEU A 96 6.92 9.78 -0.63
CA LEU A 96 7.99 10.75 -0.38
C LEU A 96 7.69 12.14 -0.94
N SER A 97 6.93 12.25 -2.03
CA SER A 97 6.56 13.53 -2.64
C SER A 97 5.55 14.34 -1.80
N ARG A 98 4.86 13.67 -0.86
CA ARG A 98 3.83 14.25 -0.01
C ARG A 98 4.34 14.67 1.37
N LEU A 99 5.65 14.51 1.62
CA LEU A 99 6.26 14.91 2.88
C LEU A 99 6.56 16.41 2.90
N PRO A 100 6.38 17.11 4.05
CA PRO A 100 6.03 16.55 5.36
C PRO A 100 4.56 16.15 5.46
N LEU A 101 4.28 15.09 6.23
CA LEU A 101 2.94 14.56 6.42
C LEU A 101 2.68 14.23 7.89
N GLU A 102 1.65 14.86 8.46
CA GLU A 102 1.16 14.57 9.82
C GLU A 102 -0.11 13.74 9.75
N VAL A 103 -0.11 12.60 10.43
CA VAL A 103 -1.26 11.68 10.47
C VAL A 103 -1.36 11.02 11.84
N THR A 104 -2.56 10.58 12.18
CA THR A 104 -2.76 9.61 13.25
C THR A 104 -2.68 8.21 12.67
N LEU A 105 -1.76 7.39 13.16
CA LEU A 105 -1.72 5.97 12.87
C LEU A 105 -2.69 5.23 13.79
N ASN A 106 -3.74 4.64 13.23
CA ASN A 106 -4.72 3.87 13.98
C ASN A 106 -4.18 2.48 14.37
N ASP A 107 -4.51 2.04 15.58
CA ASP A 107 -4.18 0.69 16.05
C ASP A 107 -5.05 -0.35 15.36
N TYR A 108 -4.43 -1.24 14.59
CA TYR A 108 -5.14 -2.29 13.87
C TYR A 108 -4.73 -3.68 14.38
N ASN A 109 -5.74 -4.51 14.63
CA ASN A 109 -5.59 -5.90 15.06
C ASN A 109 -4.69 -6.05 16.31
N ASN A 110 -4.97 -5.27 17.36
CA ASN A 110 -4.30 -5.33 18.67
C ASN A 110 -2.76 -5.20 18.56
N VAL A 111 -2.27 -4.07 18.06
CA VAL A 111 -0.85 -3.75 17.87
C VAL A 111 -0.15 -4.71 16.89
N THR A 112 -0.89 -5.24 15.92
CA THR A 112 -0.26 -5.95 14.79
C THR A 112 0.24 -4.95 13.75
N GLU A 113 -0.57 -3.94 13.46
CA GLU A 113 -0.29 -2.90 12.47
C GLU A 113 -0.68 -1.52 13.01
N LYS A 114 0.05 -0.51 12.54
CA LYS A 114 -0.32 0.91 12.66
C LYS A 114 -0.66 1.43 11.27
N ILE A 115 -1.90 1.85 11.05
CA ILE A 115 -2.40 2.15 9.70
C ILE A 115 -2.88 3.59 9.55
N PHE A 116 -2.83 4.12 8.34
CA PHE A 116 -3.55 5.33 7.96
C PHE A 116 -3.94 5.28 6.49
N TYR A 117 -4.87 6.15 6.09
CA TYR A 117 -5.36 6.24 4.70
C TYR A 117 -4.87 7.53 4.05
N PRO A 118 -3.91 7.46 3.11
CA PRO A 118 -3.54 8.62 2.30
C PRO A 118 -4.74 9.10 1.49
N SER A 119 -4.93 10.42 1.42
CA SER A 119 -5.88 11.07 0.52
C SER A 119 -5.14 12.09 -0.36
N PRO A 120 -5.11 11.91 -1.69
CA PRO A 120 -5.64 10.78 -2.46
C PRO A 120 -4.90 9.46 -2.15
N ALA A 121 -5.39 8.31 -2.65
CA ALA A 121 -4.66 7.05 -2.52
C ALA A 121 -3.25 7.15 -3.17
N LEU A 122 -2.31 6.32 -2.71
CA LEU A 122 -0.98 6.24 -3.32
C LEU A 122 -1.02 5.47 -4.64
N THR A 123 -0.10 5.81 -5.53
CA THR A 123 0.12 5.11 -6.80
C THR A 123 0.59 3.68 -6.52
N THR A 124 -0.10 2.69 -7.10
CA THR A 124 0.25 1.26 -6.95
C THR A 124 0.36 0.52 -8.29
N GLY A 125 -0.01 1.18 -9.40
CA GLY A 125 0.07 0.60 -10.74
C GLY A 125 1.51 0.30 -11.13
N GLY A 126 1.75 -0.89 -11.68
CA GLY A 126 3.08 -1.31 -12.13
C GLY A 126 4.09 -1.63 -11.02
N VAL A 127 3.69 -1.54 -9.74
CA VAL A 127 4.56 -1.91 -8.61
C VAL A 127 4.33 -3.39 -8.24
N THR A 128 5.43 -4.13 -8.05
CA THR A 128 5.39 -5.53 -7.64
C THR A 128 4.66 -5.70 -6.32
N ARG A 129 3.73 -6.66 -6.29
CA ARG A 129 2.99 -7.07 -5.08
C ARG A 129 3.52 -8.38 -4.54
N GLY A 130 3.21 -8.67 -3.29
CA GLY A 130 3.62 -9.89 -2.62
C GLY A 130 4.73 -9.64 -1.62
N CYS A 131 4.42 -9.76 -0.32
CA CYS A 131 5.45 -9.83 0.71
C CYS A 131 4.96 -10.58 1.95
N THR A 132 5.92 -11.04 2.76
CA THR A 132 5.70 -11.56 4.10
C THR A 132 6.23 -10.51 5.07
N PRO A 133 5.37 -9.63 5.62
CA PRO A 133 5.85 -8.49 6.39
C PRO A 133 6.38 -8.92 7.75
N VAL A 134 7.42 -8.23 8.21
CA VAL A 134 8.02 -8.38 9.53
C VAL A 134 7.99 -7.04 10.28
N PRO A 135 8.27 -7.01 11.60
CA PRO A 135 8.29 -5.75 12.35
C PRO A 135 9.17 -4.69 11.68
N GLY A 136 8.61 -3.50 11.53
CA GLY A 136 9.24 -2.35 10.89
C GLY A 136 8.88 -2.17 9.42
N ASP A 137 8.34 -3.19 8.73
CA ASP A 137 7.98 -3.03 7.31
C ASP A 137 6.82 -2.04 7.14
N ILE A 138 6.98 -1.13 6.18
CA ILE A 138 5.97 -0.16 5.75
C ILE A 138 5.41 -0.64 4.41
N THR A 139 4.10 -0.83 4.36
CA THR A 139 3.43 -1.44 3.21
C THR A 139 2.18 -0.69 2.80
N ILE A 140 1.70 -0.93 1.58
CA ILE A 140 0.35 -0.59 1.13
C ILE A 140 -0.45 -1.87 1.03
N TYR A 141 -1.64 -1.91 1.64
CA TYR A 141 -2.64 -2.94 1.36
C TYR A 141 -3.54 -2.48 0.21
N VAL A 142 -3.27 -3.01 -0.98
CA VAL A 142 -3.86 -2.48 -2.22
C VAL A 142 -5.39 -2.49 -2.26
N PRO A 143 -6.10 -3.51 -1.75
CA PRO A 143 -7.57 -3.53 -1.77
C PRO A 143 -8.23 -2.35 -1.06
N TRP A 144 -7.57 -1.75 -0.07
CA TRP A 144 -8.11 -0.63 0.71
C TRP A 144 -7.34 0.68 0.53
N GLY A 145 -6.12 0.61 -0.03
CA GLY A 145 -5.27 1.77 -0.26
C GLY A 145 -4.67 2.39 1.01
N ASN A 146 -4.75 1.71 2.16
CA ASN A 146 -4.09 2.17 3.38
C ASN A 146 -2.59 1.86 3.36
N VAL A 147 -1.84 2.71 4.05
CA VAL A 147 -0.47 2.41 4.46
C VAL A 147 -0.51 1.71 5.81
N ALA A 148 0.31 0.68 5.99
CA ALA A 148 0.44 -0.09 7.22
C ALA A 148 1.92 -0.22 7.62
N ILE A 149 2.21 0.08 8.89
CA ILE A 149 3.49 -0.21 9.54
C ILE A 149 3.29 -1.43 10.43
N PHE A 150 3.98 -2.53 10.12
CA PHE A 150 3.85 -3.77 10.87
C PHE A 150 4.66 -3.71 12.18
N CYS A 151 4.00 -3.95 13.31
CA CYS A 151 4.64 -4.11 14.62
C CYS A 151 4.93 -5.59 14.94
N LYS A 152 4.27 -6.53 14.24
CA LYS A 152 4.44 -7.98 14.37
C LYS A 152 4.58 -8.60 12.97
N SER A 153 5.19 -9.79 12.90
CA SER A 153 5.23 -10.54 11.65
C SER A 153 3.84 -11.04 11.25
N TRP A 154 3.61 -11.19 9.94
CA TRP A 154 2.37 -11.75 9.39
C TRP A 154 2.63 -12.75 8.27
N SER A 155 1.61 -13.52 7.88
CA SER A 155 1.72 -14.43 6.74
C SER A 155 1.86 -13.69 5.41
N HIS A 156 2.44 -14.36 4.43
CA HIS A 156 2.57 -13.83 3.06
C HIS A 156 1.22 -13.36 2.51
N SER A 157 1.22 -12.25 1.77
CA SER A 157 0.05 -11.71 1.08
C SER A 157 0.43 -11.16 -0.30
N ASN A 158 -0.32 -11.56 -1.33
CA ASN A 158 -0.21 -11.03 -2.70
C ASN A 158 -0.82 -9.63 -2.87
N ASP A 159 -1.49 -9.12 -1.83
CA ASP A 159 -2.16 -7.82 -1.85
C ASP A 159 -1.33 -6.71 -1.19
N LEU A 160 -0.13 -7.04 -0.68
CA LEU A 160 0.78 -6.08 -0.06
C LEU A 160 1.84 -5.61 -1.06
N ILE A 161 2.14 -4.32 -1.00
CA ILE A 161 3.32 -3.72 -1.63
C ILE A 161 4.20 -3.19 -0.51
N LYS A 162 5.45 -3.63 -0.42
CA LYS A 162 6.43 -3.01 0.48
C LYS A 162 6.91 -1.69 -0.11
N ILE A 163 6.84 -0.62 0.66
CA ILE A 163 7.26 0.72 0.26
C ILE A 163 8.39 1.29 1.11
N GLY A 164 8.69 0.66 2.25
CA GLY A 164 9.82 1.03 3.08
C GLY A 164 9.95 0.17 4.31
N ARG A 165 10.86 0.56 5.20
CA ARG A 165 11.11 -0.12 6.47
C ARG A 165 11.67 0.85 7.50
N ILE A 166 11.20 0.75 8.74
CA ILE A 166 11.82 1.43 9.89
C ILE A 166 13.16 0.76 10.22
N ASP A 167 14.18 1.58 10.42
CA ASP A 167 15.54 1.13 10.65
C ASP A 167 15.76 0.69 12.10
N GLY A 168 16.63 -0.31 12.29
CA GLY A 168 17.04 -0.81 13.62
C GLY A 168 15.87 -1.20 14.52
N SER A 169 15.92 -0.77 15.78
CA SER A 169 14.86 -0.98 16.79
C SER A 169 13.81 0.14 16.81
N GLY A 170 13.77 1.02 15.81
CA GLY A 170 12.85 2.16 15.78
C GLY A 170 11.38 1.77 15.88
N ILE A 171 11.01 0.56 15.42
CA ILE A 171 9.65 0.03 15.47
C ILE A 171 9.09 -0.05 16.90
N GLU A 172 9.93 -0.14 17.92
CA GLU A 172 9.52 -0.14 19.32
C GLU A 172 8.76 1.14 19.71
N ALA A 173 9.04 2.28 19.07
CA ALA A 173 8.35 3.55 19.32
C ALA A 173 6.87 3.53 18.89
N LEU A 174 6.51 2.64 17.94
CA LEU A 174 5.15 2.50 17.41
C LEU A 174 4.44 1.25 17.93
N SER A 175 5.15 0.35 18.60
CA SER A 175 4.64 -0.93 19.10
C SER A 175 3.93 -0.79 20.45
N VAL A 176 3.05 0.21 20.54
CA VAL A 176 2.25 0.55 21.73
C VAL A 176 0.76 0.35 21.44
N ALA A 177 -0.04 0.13 22.49
CA ALA A 177 -1.50 0.05 22.34
C ALA A 177 -2.10 1.41 22.00
N GLY A 178 -3.14 1.41 21.17
CA GLY A 178 -3.88 2.61 20.78
C GLY A 178 -3.26 3.39 19.64
N ASP A 179 -3.96 4.45 19.26
CA ASP A 179 -3.61 5.29 18.11
C ASP A 179 -2.41 6.18 18.43
N VAL A 180 -1.58 6.45 17.42
CA VAL A 180 -0.31 7.18 17.58
C VAL A 180 -0.23 8.32 16.56
N PRO A 181 -0.20 9.60 16.99
CA PRO A 181 0.08 10.71 16.09
C PRO A 181 1.55 10.70 15.68
N VAL A 182 1.82 10.88 14.40
CA VAL A 182 3.17 10.91 13.85
C VAL A 182 3.33 12.01 12.81
N LYS A 183 4.57 12.44 12.63
CA LYS A 183 5.00 13.30 11.53
C LYS A 183 6.08 12.60 10.71
N PHE A 184 5.86 12.49 9.41
CA PHE A 184 6.82 11.99 8.43
C PHE A 184 7.52 13.16 7.74
N GLU A 185 8.84 13.14 7.66
CA GLU A 185 9.65 14.19 7.01
C GLU A 185 10.79 13.57 6.20
N ARG A 186 11.19 14.21 5.10
CA ARG A 186 12.43 13.82 4.40
C ARG A 186 13.63 14.11 5.28
N ARG A 187 14.67 13.29 5.14
CA ARG A 187 15.96 13.51 5.79
C ARG A 187 16.89 14.36 4.93
#